data_AF-A0A9P7F105-F1
#
_entry.id   AF-A0A9P7F105-F1
#
_cell.length_a   1.000
_cell.length_b   1.000
_cell.length_c   1.000
_cell.angle_alpha   90.00
_cell.angle_beta   90.00
_cell.angle_gamma   90.00
#
_symmetry.space_group_name_H-M   'P 1'
#
loop_
_entity.id
_entity.type
_entity.pdbx_description
1 polymer ?
#
loop_
_entity_poly.entity_id
_entity_poly.type
_entity_poly.pdbx_seq_one_letter_code
_entity_poly.pdbx_strand_id
1 'polypeptide(L)'
;MHAKNNHLQPAVLGGLIGVGTKIDPMLCRADRLVGRVLGALRKLLKVYTELEISLFLLRRLLGVRTEDKKQTKVSKLAKSELLLINIGSTSTGGVLSVKGDLAKIQLTSPVCIEVGEKIALSRRIEKH
;
A
#
# COMPACT_ATOMS: atom_id res chain seq x y z
N MET A 1 -3.49 16.13 21.49
CA MET A 1 -3.42 15.96 20.01
C MET A 1 -3.87 17.27 19.37
N HIS A 2 -3.56 17.53 18.09
CA HIS A 2 -4.00 18.76 17.40
C HIS A 2 -4.83 18.44 16.16
N ALA A 3 -5.90 19.20 15.94
CA ALA A 3 -6.59 19.26 14.65
C ALA A 3 -6.62 20.71 14.20
N LYS A 4 -5.96 21.01 13.06
CA LYS A 4 -5.68 22.38 12.63
C LYS A 4 -4.96 23.16 13.75
N ASN A 5 -5.58 24.20 14.29
CA ASN A 5 -5.02 25.03 15.36
C ASN A 5 -5.58 24.69 16.75
N ASN A 6 -6.47 23.70 16.86
CA ASN A 6 -7.16 23.39 18.11
C ASN A 6 -6.50 22.20 18.82
N HIS A 7 -6.33 22.34 20.13
CA HIS A 7 -5.91 21.22 20.97
C HIS A 7 -7.12 20.33 21.28
N LEU A 8 -6.97 19.02 21.08
CA LEU A 8 -7.99 18.01 21.32
C LEU A 8 -7.57 17.08 22.46
N GLN A 9 -8.52 16.81 23.37
CA GLN A 9 -8.39 15.82 24.44
C GLN A 9 -8.79 14.42 23.97
N PRO A 10 -10.03 14.16 23.49
CA PRO A 10 -10.35 12.95 22.75
C PRO A 10 -10.26 13.14 21.23
N ALA A 11 -9.85 12.09 20.52
CA ALA A 11 -9.93 12.00 19.07
C ALA A 11 -11.18 11.20 18.68
N VAL A 12 -11.97 11.73 17.75
CA VAL A 12 -13.13 11.04 17.17
C VAL A 12 -12.70 10.34 15.87
N LEU A 13 -13.37 9.24 15.52
CA LEU A 13 -13.14 8.52 14.27
C LEU A 13 -13.54 9.41 13.07
N GLY A 14 -12.68 9.44 12.05
CA GLY A 14 -12.90 10.20 10.82
C GLY A 14 -12.28 11.60 10.86
N GLY A 15 -11.24 11.80 10.06
CA GLY A 15 -10.52 13.08 9.95
C GLY A 15 -9.00 12.92 9.99
N LEU A 16 -8.28 14.03 9.79
CA LEU A 16 -6.83 14.11 9.90
C LEU A 16 -6.45 14.76 11.24
N ILE A 17 -5.67 14.05 12.07
CA ILE A 17 -5.28 14.50 13.41
C ILE A 17 -3.77 14.45 13.53
N GLY A 18 -3.17 15.53 14.01
CA GLY A 18 -1.76 15.58 14.41
C GLY A 18 -1.58 14.94 15.79
N VAL A 19 -0.91 13.80 15.83
CA VAL A 19 -0.58 13.09 17.08
C VAL A 19 0.88 13.33 17.44
N GLY A 20 1.11 14.18 18.45
CA GLY A 20 2.44 14.37 19.04
C GLY A 20 2.83 13.15 19.86
N THR A 21 3.94 12.50 19.51
CA THR A 21 4.49 11.35 20.23
C THR A 21 5.86 11.70 20.84
N LYS A 22 6.34 10.88 21.77
CA LYS A 22 7.66 11.04 22.42
C LYS A 22 8.79 10.33 21.68
N ILE A 23 8.60 9.99 20.40
CA ILE A 23 9.61 9.29 19.60
C ILE A 23 10.74 10.24 19.19
N ASP A 24 11.89 9.69 18.86
CA ASP A 24 13.05 10.46 18.40
C ASP A 24 12.69 11.25 17.11
N PRO A 25 12.88 12.59 17.09
CA PRO A 25 12.64 13.41 15.89
C PRO A 25 13.40 12.96 14.63
N MET A 26 14.54 12.26 14.76
CA MET A 26 15.28 11.72 13.63
C MET A 26 14.51 10.64 12.86
N LEU A 27 13.60 9.93 13.52
CA LEU A 27 12.74 8.92 12.88
C LEU A 27 11.63 9.56 12.04
N CYS A 28 11.21 10.78 12.38
CA CYS A 28 10.19 11.55 11.65
C CYS A 28 10.76 12.38 10.49
N ARG A 29 12.08 12.57 10.45
CA ARG A 29 12.75 13.42 9.46
C ARG A 29 12.55 12.85 8.04
N ALA A 30 12.32 13.73 7.06
CA ALA A 30 12.24 13.38 5.64
C ALA A 30 11.20 12.29 5.32
N ASP A 31 9.98 12.44 5.86
CA ASP A 31 8.81 11.62 5.51
C ASP A 31 8.97 10.10 5.76
N ARG A 32 9.92 9.70 6.61
CA ARG A 32 10.22 8.29 6.92
C ARG A 32 9.05 7.51 7.55
N LEU A 33 8.07 8.21 8.11
CA LEU A 33 6.86 7.61 8.69
C LEU A 33 5.68 7.55 7.72
N VAL A 34 5.81 8.01 6.47
CA VAL A 34 4.75 7.92 5.47
C VAL A 34 4.42 6.44 5.22
N GLY A 35 3.11 6.15 5.22
CA GLY A 35 2.60 4.79 5.03
C GLY A 35 2.87 3.84 6.18
N ARG A 36 3.28 4.32 7.36
CA ARG A 36 3.41 3.48 8.56
C ARG A 36 2.11 3.43 9.34
N VAL A 37 1.83 2.27 9.94
CA VAL A 37 0.69 2.07 10.83
C VAL A 37 1.16 2.21 12.27
N LEU A 38 0.51 3.11 13.02
CA LEU A 38 0.70 3.26 14.46
C LEU A 38 -0.57 2.81 15.17
N GLY A 39 -0.43 1.99 16.21
CA GLY A 39 -1.54 1.52 17.01
C GLY A 39 -1.19 1.50 18.50
N ALA A 40 -2.21 1.35 19.33
CA ALA A 40 -2.02 1.21 20.77
C ALA A 40 -1.25 -0.07 21.11
N LEU A 41 -0.55 -0.05 22.25
CA LEU A 41 0.20 -1.20 22.73
C LEU A 41 -0.71 -2.44 22.78
N ARG A 42 -0.23 -3.56 22.24
CA ARG A 42 -0.94 -4.86 22.16
C ARG A 42 -2.23 -4.87 21.32
N LYS A 43 -2.52 -3.81 20.55
CA LYS A 43 -3.63 -3.75 19.59
C LYS A 43 -3.15 -3.60 18.13
N LEU A 44 -1.87 -3.84 17.87
CA LEU A 44 -1.33 -3.75 16.51
C LEU A 44 -1.78 -4.97 15.68
N LEU A 45 -2.03 -4.73 14.40
CA LEU A 45 -2.31 -5.77 13.42
C LEU A 45 -1.10 -6.70 13.26
N LYS A 46 -1.35 -7.90 12.71
CA LYS A 46 -0.29 -8.86 12.40
C LYS A 46 0.60 -8.33 11.28
N VAL A 47 1.90 -8.58 11.41
CA VAL A 47 2.90 -8.22 10.42
C VAL A 47 3.14 -9.41 9.51
N TYR A 48 3.09 -9.18 8.20
CA TYR A 48 3.30 -10.21 7.18
C TYR A 48 4.44 -9.81 6.25
N THR A 49 5.26 -10.79 5.87
CA THR A 49 6.31 -10.69 4.85
C THR A 49 5.91 -11.35 3.53
N GLU A 50 4.98 -12.30 3.60
CA GLU A 50 4.40 -12.99 2.45
C GLU A 50 2.88 -12.88 2.50
N LEU A 51 2.26 -12.65 1.34
CA LEU A 51 0.82 -12.53 1.18
C LEU A 51 0.33 -13.47 0.09
N GLU A 52 -0.86 -14.04 0.30
CA GLU A 52 -1.58 -14.80 -0.72
C GLU A 52 -2.86 -14.04 -1.07
N ILE A 53 -3.01 -13.70 -2.34
CA ILE A 53 -4.09 -12.84 -2.83
C ILE A 53 -4.81 -13.47 -4.03
N SER A 54 -6.09 -13.15 -4.17
CA SER A 54 -6.85 -13.41 -5.38
C SER A 54 -6.61 -12.27 -6.37
N LEU A 55 -6.16 -12.59 -7.58
CA LEU A 55 -5.90 -11.58 -8.60
C LEU A 55 -7.17 -11.25 -9.40
N PHE A 56 -7.46 -9.96 -9.53
CA PHE A 56 -8.47 -9.47 -10.47
C PHE A 56 -7.85 -8.40 -11.37
N LEU A 57 -7.66 -8.75 -12.65
CA LEU A 57 -7.13 -7.81 -13.64
C LEU A 57 -8.27 -7.01 -14.26
N LEU A 58 -8.10 -5.69 -14.29
CA LEU A 58 -8.98 -4.80 -15.04
C LEU A 58 -8.90 -5.11 -16.54
N ARG A 59 -9.99 -4.89 -17.27
CA ARG A 59 -10.04 -5.15 -18.72
C ARG A 59 -9.23 -4.14 -19.55
N ARG A 60 -8.97 -2.95 -18.99
CA ARG A 60 -8.32 -1.81 -19.64
C ARG A 60 -7.32 -1.17 -18.68
N LEU A 61 -6.20 -0.67 -19.19
CA LEU A 61 -5.27 0.13 -18.40
C LEU A 61 -5.90 1.49 -18.06
N LEU A 62 -5.69 1.95 -16.83
CA LEU A 62 -6.12 3.26 -16.34
C LEU A 62 -4.91 4.18 -16.26
N GLY A 63 -5.04 5.43 -16.71
CA GLY A 63 -4.00 6.45 -16.57
C GLY A 63 -2.97 6.55 -17.70
N VAL A 64 -3.04 5.70 -18.73
CA VAL A 64 -2.22 5.86 -19.94
C VAL A 64 -2.98 6.77 -20.93
N ARG A 65 -2.49 8.00 -21.12
CA ARG A 65 -2.93 8.88 -22.19
C ARG A 65 -2.12 8.55 -23.45
N THR A 66 -2.60 7.60 -24.24
CA THR A 66 -2.12 7.43 -25.61
C THR A 66 -3.11 8.13 -26.52
N GLU A 67 -2.61 9.03 -27.38
CA GLU A 67 -3.42 9.79 -28.35
C GLU A 67 -4.07 8.88 -29.41
N ASP A 68 -3.57 7.65 -29.53
CA ASP A 68 -4.17 6.60 -30.34
C ASP A 68 -5.20 5.77 -29.55
N LYS A 69 -6.41 5.71 -30.09
CA LYS A 69 -7.63 5.02 -29.60
C LYS A 69 -7.50 3.51 -29.30
N LYS A 70 -6.30 2.93 -29.28
CA LYS A 70 -6.05 1.54 -28.89
C LYS A 70 -5.77 1.48 -27.40
N GLN A 71 -6.84 1.36 -26.61
CA GLN A 71 -6.75 0.96 -25.20
C GLN A 71 -5.91 -0.32 -25.09
N THR A 72 -4.67 -0.19 -24.66
CA THR A 72 -3.73 -1.31 -24.54
C THR A 72 -4.33 -2.33 -23.56
N LYS A 73 -4.57 -3.55 -24.05
CA LYS A 73 -5.10 -4.66 -23.24
C LYS A 73 -4.12 -4.95 -22.10
N VAL A 74 -4.66 -5.19 -20.90
CA VAL A 74 -3.85 -5.58 -19.74
C VAL A 74 -3.22 -6.96 -20.02
N SER A 75 -1.90 -7.01 -20.04
CA SER A 75 -1.18 -8.28 -20.17
C SER A 75 -1.25 -9.09 -18.88
N LYS A 76 -1.29 -10.41 -19.02
CA LYS A 76 -1.23 -11.31 -17.85
C LYS A 76 0.08 -11.07 -17.08
N LEU A 77 0.01 -11.24 -15.76
CA LEU A 77 1.15 -11.08 -14.87
C LEU A 77 2.16 -12.21 -15.08
N ALA A 78 3.45 -11.86 -15.14
CA ALA A 78 4.52 -12.84 -15.27
C ALA A 78 4.92 -13.40 -13.90
N LYS A 79 5.42 -14.64 -13.88
CA LYS A 79 6.02 -15.20 -12.66
C LYS A 79 7.33 -14.46 -12.37
N SER A 80 7.59 -14.21 -11.09
CA SER A 80 8.77 -13.50 -10.59
C SER A 80 8.91 -12.06 -11.08
N GLU A 81 7.79 -11.38 -11.34
CA GLU A 81 7.79 -9.96 -11.68
C GLU A 81 7.75 -9.08 -10.42
N LEU A 82 8.52 -7.99 -10.42
CA LEU A 82 8.50 -6.99 -9.36
C LEU A 82 7.42 -5.95 -9.63
N LEU A 83 6.45 -5.86 -8.72
CA LEU A 83 5.34 -4.93 -8.79
C LEU A 83 5.33 -4.03 -7.57
N LEU A 84 4.72 -2.85 -7.72
CA LEU A 84 4.43 -1.96 -6.61
C LEU A 84 3.07 -2.32 -6.04
N ILE A 85 3.02 -2.52 -4.73
CA ILE A 85 1.85 -2.99 -4.01
C ILE A 85 1.45 -1.90 -3.04
N ASN A 86 0.21 -1.45 -3.18
CA ASN A 86 -0.38 -0.44 -2.31
C ASN A 86 -1.40 -1.13 -1.40
N ILE A 87 -1.10 -1.10 -0.11
CA ILE A 87 -1.92 -1.68 0.96
C ILE A 87 -2.33 -0.53 1.87
N GLY A 88 -3.59 -0.10 1.76
CA GLY A 88 -4.06 1.11 2.44
C GLY A 88 -3.21 2.32 2.08
N SER A 89 -2.43 2.82 3.05
CA SER A 89 -1.47 3.92 2.86
C SER A 89 -0.01 3.47 2.69
N THR A 90 0.27 2.17 2.81
CA THR A 90 1.62 1.61 2.70
C THR A 90 1.90 1.23 1.24
N SER A 91 3.00 1.72 0.68
CA SER A 91 3.49 1.31 -0.64
C SER A 91 4.76 0.49 -0.48
N THR A 92 4.77 -0.73 -1.00
CA THR A 92 5.93 -1.64 -0.93
C THR A 92 6.14 -2.36 -2.24
N GLY A 93 7.37 -2.76 -2.53
CA GLY A 93 7.66 -3.65 -3.64
C GLY A 93 7.33 -5.09 -3.28
N GLY A 94 6.96 -5.90 -4.27
CA GLY A 94 6.86 -7.34 -4.05
C GLY A 94 7.05 -8.13 -5.33
N VAL A 95 7.63 -9.31 -5.16
CA VAL A 95 7.83 -10.28 -6.23
C VAL A 95 6.64 -11.22 -6.26
N LEU A 96 5.95 -11.26 -7.39
CA LEU A 96 4.75 -12.05 -7.58
C LEU A 96 5.08 -13.46 -8.09
N SER A 97 4.44 -14.47 -7.50
CA SER A 97 4.40 -15.85 -7.98
C SER A 97 2.95 -16.23 -8.27
N VAL A 98 2.63 -16.42 -9.54
CA VAL A 98 1.26 -16.68 -10.00
C VAL A 98 1.02 -18.18 -10.12
N LYS A 99 -0.07 -18.67 -9.53
CA LYS A 99 -0.56 -20.05 -9.64
C LYS A 99 -2.07 -20.04 -9.94
N GLY A 100 -2.42 -19.94 -11.22
CA GLY A 100 -3.81 -19.82 -11.65
C GLY A 100 -4.39 -18.45 -11.27
N ASP A 101 -5.51 -18.45 -10.55
CA ASP A 101 -6.20 -17.23 -10.07
C ASP A 101 -5.68 -16.71 -8.72
N LEU A 102 -4.86 -17.52 -8.04
CA LEU A 102 -4.17 -17.15 -6.81
C LEU A 102 -2.74 -16.70 -7.12
N ALA A 103 -2.28 -15.69 -6.40
CA ALA A 103 -0.88 -15.28 -6.44
C ALA A 103 -0.31 -15.09 -5.05
N LYS A 104 0.92 -15.58 -4.89
CA LYS A 104 1.75 -15.34 -3.72
C LYS A 104 2.67 -14.19 -4.00
N ILE A 105 2.80 -13.29 -3.03
CA ILE A 105 3.68 -12.14 -3.11
C ILE A 105 4.68 -12.23 -1.98
N GLN A 106 5.96 -12.19 -2.32
CA GLN A 106 7.02 -11.92 -1.37
C GLN A 106 7.30 -10.42 -1.34
N LEU A 107 7.07 -9.79 -0.18
CA LEU A 107 7.23 -8.36 0.00
C LEU A 107 8.69 -8.04 0.31
N THR A 108 9.22 -6.95 -0.25
CA THR A 108 10.56 -6.46 0.13
C THR A 108 10.59 -5.82 1.51
N SER A 109 9.45 -5.30 1.98
CA SER A 109 9.30 -4.73 3.32
C SER A 109 8.08 -5.33 4.03
N PRO A 110 8.19 -5.63 5.33
CA PRO A 110 7.08 -6.17 6.10
C PRO A 110 5.94 -5.15 6.21
N VAL A 111 4.71 -5.63 6.11
CA VAL A 111 3.50 -4.79 6.16
C VAL A 111 2.55 -5.26 7.24
N CYS A 112 1.84 -4.30 7.83
CA CYS A 112 0.74 -4.57 8.75
C CYS A 112 -0.55 -4.58 7.93
N ILE A 113 -1.27 -5.69 7.93
CA ILE A 113 -2.52 -5.81 7.17
C ILE A 113 -3.47 -6.77 7.89
N GLU A 114 -4.77 -6.57 7.70
CA GLU A 114 -5.80 -7.53 8.13
C GLU A 114 -6.24 -8.43 6.97
N VAL A 115 -6.65 -9.66 7.28
CA VAL A 115 -7.12 -10.60 6.25
C VAL A 115 -8.44 -10.08 5.66
N GLY A 116 -8.48 -9.96 4.33
CA GLY A 116 -9.66 -9.47 3.61
C GLY A 116 -9.58 -7.99 3.19
N GLU A 117 -8.48 -7.30 3.52
CA GLU A 117 -8.27 -5.93 3.09
C GLU A 117 -7.97 -5.84 1.57
N LYS A 118 -8.39 -4.73 0.96
CA LYS A 118 -8.21 -4.50 -0.49
C LYS A 118 -6.78 -4.04 -0.78
N ILE A 119 -6.18 -4.62 -1.81
CA ILE A 119 -4.81 -4.32 -2.23
C ILE A 119 -4.84 -3.87 -3.69
N ALA A 120 -4.08 -2.83 -4.01
CA ALA A 120 -3.89 -2.39 -5.39
C ALA A 120 -2.50 -2.78 -5.89
N LEU A 121 -2.45 -3.38 -7.08
CA LEU A 121 -1.22 -3.74 -7.77
C LEU A 121 -0.95 -2.72 -8.86
N SER A 122 0.25 -2.14 -8.83
CA SER A 122 0.73 -1.18 -9.81
C SER A 122 1.93 -1.76 -10.54
N ARG A 123 1.82 -1.79 -11.86
CA ARG A 123 2.90 -2.21 -12.76
C ARG A 123 3.51 -0.98 -13.40
N ARG A 124 4.84 -0.88 -13.38
CA ARG A 124 5.54 0.16 -14.14
C ARG A 124 5.53 -0.26 -15.61
N ILE A 125 4.76 0.46 -16.42
CA ILE A 125 4.81 0.41 -17.88
C ILE A 125 5.69 1.60 -18.32
N GLU A 126 6.42 1.45 -19.42
CA GLU A 126 7.61 2.23 -19.83
C GLU A 126 7.76 3.70 -19.41
N LYS A 127 9.05 4.04 -19.22
CA LYS A 127 9.63 5.29 -18.74
C LYS A 127 9.31 6.46 -19.66
N HIS A 128 8.78 7.53 -19.08
CA HIS A 128 9.38 8.84 -19.32
C HIS A 128 10.34 9.14 -18.17
#